data_AF-A0AAV1E6L0-F1
#
_entry.id   AF-A0AAV1E6L0-F1
#
_cell.length_a   1.000
_cell.length_b   1.000
_cell.length_c   1.000
_cell.angle_alpha   90.00
_cell.angle_beta   90.00
_cell.angle_gamma   90.00
#
_symmetry.space_group_name_H-M   'P 1'
#
loop_
_entity.id
_entity.type
_entity.pdbx_description
1 polymer ?
#
loop_
_entity_poly.entity_id
_entity_poly.type
_entity_poly.pdbx_seq_one_letter_code
_entity_poly.pdbx_strand_id
1 'polypeptide(L)'
;MTIKFILLVGIFLTYNVHGNFIIPNPLNIFILAGQSNMAGRGGVKGGIWDGIVPQECQPNKSILRLSGNGLWEEAIEPLHKDIDVGKPAGIRISSTLVWARIAVKSGGILRGILWYQGESDTVLDVDAFSYKEKLKNFFLSVRADLFSPFLPIIQVAIISGNDTKRIEIVRQAQFGTRLPNVQCVDPKGFDLLRDRLHLTTPSQVKLGQMLADTFLKSPAHPVPAIMYGYT
;
A
#
# COMPACT_ATOMS: atom_id res chain seq x y z
N MET A 1 24.41 1.28 -0.20
CA MET A 1 23.87 0.33 -1.18
C MET A 1 22.36 0.54 -1.23
N THR A 2 21.86 1.12 -2.32
CA THR A 2 20.54 1.78 -2.32
C THR A 2 19.45 0.80 -2.75
N ILE A 3 18.49 0.53 -1.85
CA ILE A 3 17.27 -0.20 -2.21
C ILE A 3 16.46 0.69 -3.16
N LYS A 4 16.04 0.15 -4.32
CA LYS A 4 15.19 0.86 -5.29
C LYS A 4 13.72 0.90 -4.83
N PHE A 5 13.46 1.52 -3.68
CA PHE A 5 12.10 1.78 -3.22
C PHE A 5 11.40 2.81 -4.14
N ILE A 6 10.23 2.48 -4.67
CA ILE A 6 9.39 3.40 -5.44
C ILE A 6 7.97 3.48 -4.82
N LEU A 7 7.79 4.18 -3.69
CA LEU A 7 6.47 4.77 -3.35
C LEU A 7 6.56 6.08 -2.56
N LEU A 8 5.79 7.13 -2.94
CA LEU A 8 5.79 8.51 -2.39
C LEU A 8 4.87 8.67 -1.13
N VAL A 9 4.77 9.79 -0.37
CA VAL A 9 5.20 11.22 -0.52
C VAL A 9 5.62 11.83 0.84
N GLY A 10 6.15 13.07 0.88
CA GLY A 10 6.80 13.67 2.07
C GLY A 10 6.23 14.96 2.71
N ILE A 11 6.56 15.13 4.00
CA ILE A 11 6.32 16.21 5.00
C ILE A 11 5.97 17.63 4.47
N PHE A 12 5.01 18.28 5.15
CA PHE A 12 5.02 19.73 5.47
C PHE A 12 4.45 19.99 6.88
N LEU A 13 4.97 21.00 7.57
CA LEU A 13 4.43 21.51 8.84
C LEU A 13 3.33 22.54 8.57
N THR A 14 2.10 22.27 9.01
CA THR A 14 1.21 23.26 9.65
C THR A 14 -0.07 22.56 10.12
N TYR A 15 -0.48 22.81 11.37
CA TYR A 15 -1.83 22.48 11.83
C TYR A 15 -2.80 23.50 11.24
N ASN A 16 -3.83 23.03 10.53
CA ASN A 16 -5.14 23.69 10.45
C ASN A 16 -6.16 22.69 9.90
N VAL A 17 -7.08 22.22 10.75
CA VAL A 17 -8.18 21.35 10.33
C VAL A 17 -9.34 22.23 9.86
N HIS A 18 -9.45 22.42 8.55
CA HIS A 18 -10.59 23.09 7.91
C HIS A 18 -11.18 22.20 6.81
N GLY A 19 -12.40 21.72 7.05
CA GLY A 19 -13.17 20.91 6.12
C GLY A 19 -14.40 20.34 6.83
N ASN A 20 -15.59 20.57 6.28
CA ASN A 20 -16.88 20.15 6.86
C ASN A 20 -17.18 18.64 6.63
N PHE A 21 -16.22 17.76 6.94
CA PHE A 21 -16.38 16.32 6.81
C PHE A 21 -16.57 15.66 8.18
N ILE A 22 -17.62 14.83 8.30
CA ILE A 22 -17.84 13.99 9.48
C ILE A 22 -16.86 12.82 9.37
N ILE A 23 -15.78 12.85 10.14
CA ILE A 23 -14.83 11.73 10.23
C ILE A 23 -15.55 10.56 10.93
N PRO A 24 -15.65 9.37 10.33
CA PRO A 24 -16.22 8.19 10.98
C PRO A 24 -15.49 7.87 12.28
N ASN A 25 -16.23 7.49 13.33
CA ASN A 25 -15.66 7.06 14.61
C ASN A 25 -16.18 5.65 14.97
N PRO A 26 -15.32 4.62 15.07
CA PRO A 26 -13.87 4.65 14.82
C PRO A 26 -13.51 4.73 13.33
N LEU A 27 -12.52 5.56 13.01
CA LEU A 27 -11.95 5.63 11.66
C LEU A 27 -11.05 4.39 11.45
N ASN A 28 -11.41 3.54 10.50
CA ASN A 28 -10.61 2.36 10.14
C ASN A 28 -9.56 2.73 9.10
N ILE A 29 -8.28 2.75 9.48
CA ILE A 29 -7.17 3.18 8.63
C ILE A 29 -6.47 1.97 8.01
N PHE A 30 -6.26 2.00 6.70
CA PHE A 30 -5.38 1.09 5.97
C PHE A 30 -4.24 1.87 5.33
N ILE A 31 -3.03 1.34 5.36
CA ILE A 31 -1.88 1.89 4.62
C ILE A 31 -1.81 1.17 3.28
N LEU A 32 -1.96 1.90 2.18
CA LEU A 32 -1.69 1.40 0.84
C LEU A 32 -0.22 1.70 0.52
N ALA A 33 0.57 0.65 0.32
CA ALA A 33 2.00 0.76 0.06
C ALA A 33 2.47 -0.22 -1.03
N GLY A 34 3.55 0.07 -1.75
CA GLY A 34 3.95 -0.79 -2.87
C GLY A 34 4.82 -0.10 -3.93
N GLN A 35 4.47 -0.29 -5.19
CA GLN A 35 4.97 0.50 -6.33
C GLN A 35 3.82 0.89 -7.29
N SER A 36 4.09 1.12 -8.58
CA SER A 36 3.11 1.60 -9.56
C SER A 36 1.81 0.78 -9.65
N ASN A 37 1.87 -0.54 -9.41
CA ASN A 37 0.66 -1.37 -9.36
C ASN A 37 -0.19 -1.18 -8.09
N MET A 38 0.37 -0.74 -6.95
CA MET A 38 -0.41 -0.21 -5.82
C MET A 38 -0.85 1.24 -6.06
N ALA A 39 0.00 2.04 -6.70
CA ALA A 39 -0.30 3.46 -6.96
C ALA A 39 -1.50 3.64 -7.89
N GLY A 40 -1.72 2.67 -8.79
CA GLY A 40 -2.76 2.67 -9.80
C GLY A 40 -2.21 3.11 -11.16
N ARG A 41 -2.43 2.25 -12.16
CA ARG A 41 -2.12 2.52 -13.59
C ARG A 41 -3.21 2.00 -14.54
N GLY A 42 -4.29 1.40 -14.03
CA GLY A 42 -5.43 0.97 -14.85
C GLY A 42 -5.99 2.14 -15.65
N GLY A 43 -6.29 1.91 -16.94
CA GLY A 43 -6.78 2.96 -17.84
C GLY A 43 -5.74 3.99 -18.28
N VAL A 44 -4.48 3.91 -17.82
CA VAL A 44 -3.42 4.84 -18.22
C VAL A 44 -2.80 4.41 -19.55
N LYS A 45 -2.82 5.30 -20.54
CA LYS A 45 -2.20 5.12 -21.86
C LYS A 45 -1.40 6.37 -22.23
N GLY A 46 -0.10 6.20 -22.47
CA GLY A 46 0.78 7.32 -22.82
C GLY A 46 0.89 8.39 -21.72
N GLY A 47 0.70 8.02 -20.46
CA GLY A 47 0.67 8.94 -19.32
C GLY A 47 -0.69 9.60 -19.06
N ILE A 48 -1.70 9.40 -19.92
CA ILE A 48 -3.05 9.94 -19.76
C ILE A 48 -3.97 8.84 -19.23
N TRP A 49 -4.71 9.12 -18.15
CA TRP A 49 -5.76 8.23 -17.63
C TRP A 49 -7.05 8.42 -18.42
N ASP A 50 -7.77 7.33 -18.70
CA ASP A 50 -9.07 7.34 -19.40
C ASP A 50 -10.23 7.94 -18.61
N GLY A 51 -10.07 8.14 -17.29
CA GLY A 51 -11.11 8.68 -16.41
C GLY A 51 -12.23 7.68 -16.09
N ILE A 52 -12.08 6.41 -16.46
CA ILE A 52 -13.12 5.40 -16.25
C ILE A 52 -13.00 4.84 -14.83
N VAL A 53 -14.02 5.13 -14.01
CA VAL A 53 -14.16 4.62 -12.64
C VAL A 53 -15.23 3.51 -12.63
N PRO A 54 -14.87 2.23 -12.37
CA PRO A 54 -15.83 1.13 -12.21
C PRO A 54 -16.86 1.38 -11.10
N GLN A 55 -17.98 0.66 -11.13
CA GLN A 55 -19.06 0.83 -10.15
C GLN A 55 -18.59 0.49 -8.71
N GLU A 56 -17.67 -0.46 -8.61
CA GLU A 56 -17.02 -0.93 -7.38
C GLU A 56 -16.03 0.09 -6.79
N CYS A 57 -15.61 1.08 -7.59
CA CYS A 57 -14.63 2.12 -7.24
C CYS A 57 -15.27 3.51 -7.13
N GLN A 58 -16.60 3.61 -7.15
CA GLN A 58 -17.29 4.89 -7.05
C GLN A 58 -17.05 5.56 -5.68
N PRO A 59 -16.92 6.90 -5.62
CA PRO A 59 -16.73 7.62 -4.37
C PRO A 59 -17.84 7.34 -3.35
N ASN A 60 -17.44 7.33 -2.07
CA ASN A 60 -18.35 7.12 -0.96
C ASN A 60 -17.88 7.98 0.23
N LYS A 61 -18.79 8.78 0.79
CA LYS A 61 -18.51 9.71 1.91
C LYS A 61 -17.96 9.04 3.18
N SER A 62 -18.13 7.73 3.34
CA SER A 62 -17.54 6.94 4.43
C SER A 62 -16.14 6.41 4.13
N ILE A 63 -15.63 6.57 2.90
CA ILE A 63 -14.28 6.18 2.47
C ILE A 63 -13.48 7.45 2.22
N LEU A 64 -12.45 7.66 3.04
CA LEU A 64 -11.62 8.86 3.01
C LEU A 64 -10.20 8.49 2.59
N ARG A 65 -9.52 9.39 1.87
CA ARG A 65 -8.07 9.33 1.66
C ARG A 65 -7.39 10.46 2.42
N LEU A 66 -6.14 10.24 2.82
CA LEU A 66 -5.28 11.30 3.30
C LEU A 66 -4.54 11.92 2.09
N SER A 67 -4.79 13.19 1.82
CA SER A 67 -4.12 13.95 0.76
C SER A 67 -2.62 14.12 1.03
N GLY A 68 -1.85 14.50 0.00
CA GLY A 68 -0.43 14.85 0.12
C GLY A 68 -0.14 16.01 1.10
N ASN A 69 -1.17 16.79 1.43
CA ASN A 69 -1.13 17.89 2.41
C ASN A 69 -1.49 17.44 3.85
N GLY A 70 -1.78 16.16 4.08
CA GLY A 70 -2.15 15.65 5.40
C GLY A 70 -3.60 15.88 5.83
N LEU A 71 -4.47 16.26 4.89
CA LEU A 71 -5.90 16.49 5.13
C LEU A 71 -6.72 15.28 4.65
N TRP A 72 -7.75 14.91 5.41
CA TRP A 72 -8.73 13.92 4.99
C TRP A 72 -9.69 14.51 3.94
N GLU A 73 -9.82 13.85 2.81
CA GLU A 73 -10.80 14.16 1.76
C GLU A 73 -11.53 12.88 1.32
N GLU A 74 -12.66 13.01 0.62
CA GLU A 74 -13.37 11.88 0.03
C GLU A 74 -12.44 11.10 -0.93
N ALA A 75 -12.43 9.77 -0.84
CA ALA A 75 -11.59 8.93 -1.67
C ALA A 75 -12.14 8.92 -3.12
N ILE A 76 -11.41 9.57 -4.03
CA ILE A 76 -11.72 9.67 -5.46
C ILE A 76 -10.47 9.30 -6.26
N GLU A 77 -10.62 8.41 -7.24
CA GLU A 77 -9.53 7.99 -8.12
C GLU A 77 -9.00 9.15 -9.00
N PRO A 78 -7.68 9.22 -9.28
CA PRO A 78 -6.63 8.31 -8.83
C PRO A 78 -6.22 8.63 -7.38
N LEU A 79 -6.27 7.65 -6.47
CA LEU A 79 -5.99 7.88 -5.03
C LEU A 79 -4.59 8.46 -4.74
N HIS A 80 -3.61 8.19 -5.61
CA HIS A 80 -2.23 8.64 -5.48
C HIS A 80 -1.89 9.92 -6.27
N LYS A 81 -2.87 10.63 -6.86
CA LYS A 81 -2.67 11.77 -7.78
C LYS A 81 -1.70 12.88 -7.32
N ASP A 82 -1.74 13.21 -6.03
CA ASP A 82 -0.92 14.23 -5.35
C ASP A 82 0.20 13.61 -4.48
N ILE A 83 0.21 12.28 -4.39
CA ILE A 83 1.23 11.50 -3.71
C ILE A 83 2.35 11.19 -4.73
N ASP A 84 2.05 10.79 -5.97
CA ASP A 84 3.00 10.20 -6.92
C ASP A 84 3.96 11.20 -7.63
N VAL A 85 4.10 12.44 -7.14
CA VAL A 85 4.85 13.51 -7.82
C VAL A 85 6.24 13.81 -7.19
N GLY A 86 7.32 13.42 -7.89
CA GLY A 86 8.61 14.12 -7.86
C GLY A 86 9.60 13.95 -6.67
N LYS A 87 9.42 13.02 -5.72
CA LYS A 87 10.32 12.86 -4.53
C LYS A 87 11.20 11.58 -4.52
N PRO A 88 12.43 11.59 -3.94
CA PRO A 88 13.35 10.43 -3.89
C PRO A 88 12.96 9.29 -2.94
N ALA A 89 13.23 8.05 -3.36
CA ALA A 89 12.97 6.75 -2.69
C ALA A 89 12.90 6.73 -1.15
N GLY A 90 14.00 7.00 -0.44
CA GLY A 90 14.11 6.76 1.01
C GLY A 90 13.31 7.70 1.90
N ILE A 91 13.05 8.93 1.46
CA ILE A 91 12.36 9.98 2.24
C ILE A 91 10.86 9.65 2.43
N ARG A 92 10.34 8.77 1.56
CA ARG A 92 8.92 8.56 1.34
C ARG A 92 8.31 7.57 2.35
N ILE A 93 9.01 6.48 2.68
CA ILE A 93 8.58 5.52 3.72
C ILE A 93 8.45 6.22 5.09
N SER A 94 9.47 6.97 5.51
CA SER A 94 9.45 7.72 6.77
C SER A 94 8.24 8.65 6.87
N SER A 95 7.83 9.22 5.74
CA SER A 95 6.70 10.15 5.66
C SER A 95 5.35 9.43 5.68
N THR A 96 5.20 8.29 4.99
CA THR A 96 4.03 7.41 5.14
C THR A 96 3.82 6.98 6.59
N LEU A 97 4.91 6.66 7.30
CA LEU A 97 4.87 6.29 8.72
C LEU A 97 4.53 7.48 9.63
N VAL A 98 5.06 8.67 9.35
CA VAL A 98 4.65 9.92 10.03
C VAL A 98 3.15 10.17 9.86
N TRP A 99 2.62 10.07 8.63
CA TRP A 99 1.19 10.27 8.37
C TRP A 99 0.31 9.20 9.00
N ALA A 100 0.71 7.92 8.97
CA ALA A 100 0.01 6.86 9.68
C ALA A 100 -0.02 7.11 11.20
N ARG A 101 1.08 7.57 11.80
CA ARG A 101 1.12 7.95 13.22
C ARG A 101 0.25 9.17 13.53
N ILE A 102 0.17 10.14 12.63
CA ILE A 102 -0.74 11.30 12.78
C ILE A 102 -2.20 10.84 12.72
N ALA A 103 -2.57 10.04 11.70
CA ALA A 103 -3.90 9.50 11.53
C ALA A 103 -4.38 8.66 12.74
N VAL A 104 -3.49 7.85 13.32
CA VAL A 104 -3.76 7.10 14.56
C VAL A 104 -3.88 8.03 15.77
N LYS A 105 -3.02 9.05 15.90
CA LYS A 105 -3.13 10.08 16.96
C LYS A 105 -4.43 10.87 16.90
N SER A 106 -5.04 11.01 15.73
CA SER A 106 -6.37 11.61 15.55
C SER A 106 -7.54 10.69 15.94
N GLY A 107 -7.28 9.54 16.57
CA GLY A 107 -8.29 8.60 17.06
C GLY A 107 -8.65 7.47 16.10
N GLY A 108 -7.97 7.35 14.96
CA GLY A 108 -8.19 6.25 14.02
C GLY A 108 -7.52 4.94 14.45
N ILE A 109 -8.18 3.82 14.15
CA ILE A 109 -7.66 2.48 14.39
C ILE A 109 -6.93 2.01 13.13
N LEU A 110 -5.62 1.77 13.25
CA LEU A 110 -4.84 1.16 12.18
C LEU A 110 -5.21 -0.33 12.03
N ARG A 111 -5.77 -0.69 10.88
CA ARG A 111 -6.30 -2.04 10.60
C ARG A 111 -5.32 -2.94 9.85
N GLY A 112 -4.48 -2.38 9.00
CA GLY A 112 -3.45 -3.14 8.30
C GLY A 112 -2.71 -2.37 7.22
N ILE A 113 -1.79 -3.08 6.56
CA ILE A 113 -1.02 -2.61 5.40
C ILE A 113 -1.34 -3.50 4.20
N LEU A 114 -1.69 -2.88 3.08
CA LEU A 114 -1.78 -3.52 1.78
C LEU A 114 -0.47 -3.25 1.04
N TRP A 115 0.28 -4.29 0.68
CA TRP A 115 1.61 -4.18 0.07
C TRP A 115 1.67 -4.81 -1.31
N TYR A 116 1.89 -4.03 -2.38
CA TYR A 116 2.11 -4.58 -3.72
C TYR A 116 3.36 -3.99 -4.37
N GLN A 117 4.46 -4.73 -4.24
CA GLN A 117 5.75 -4.41 -4.84
C GLN A 117 6.59 -5.65 -5.07
N GLY A 118 7.50 -5.56 -6.04
CA GLY A 118 8.58 -6.51 -6.27
C GLY A 118 9.08 -6.48 -7.72
N GLU A 119 8.32 -5.91 -8.65
CA GLU A 119 8.61 -5.97 -10.08
C GLU A 119 9.93 -5.25 -10.41
N SER A 120 10.25 -4.16 -9.70
CA SER A 120 11.53 -3.44 -9.83
C SER A 120 12.76 -4.26 -9.36
N ASP A 121 12.59 -5.19 -8.42
CA ASP A 121 13.66 -6.07 -7.93
C ASP A 121 13.95 -7.22 -8.91
N THR A 122 13.12 -7.41 -9.94
CA THR A 122 13.38 -8.38 -11.02
C THR A 122 14.41 -7.90 -12.04
N VAL A 123 14.90 -6.66 -11.92
CA VAL A 123 15.86 -6.05 -12.86
C VAL A 123 17.30 -6.57 -12.68
N LEU A 124 17.70 -6.99 -11.48
CA LEU A 124 19.05 -7.47 -11.17
C LEU A 124 18.99 -8.71 -10.27
N ASP A 125 19.86 -9.70 -10.50
CA ASP A 125 19.92 -10.90 -9.66
C ASP A 125 20.16 -10.58 -8.18
N VAL A 126 21.08 -9.63 -7.89
CA VAL A 126 21.38 -9.20 -6.51
C VAL A 126 20.15 -8.66 -5.78
N ASP A 127 19.22 -8.00 -6.49
CA ASP A 127 17.99 -7.48 -5.89
C ASP A 127 16.98 -8.61 -5.65
N ALA A 128 16.72 -9.46 -6.65
CA ALA A 128 15.84 -10.62 -6.52
C ALA A 128 16.29 -11.59 -5.40
N PHE A 129 17.57 -11.98 -5.35
CA PHE A 129 18.08 -12.90 -4.33
C PHE A 129 18.08 -12.31 -2.91
N SER A 130 18.21 -10.99 -2.76
CA SER A 130 18.15 -10.33 -1.45
C SER A 130 16.72 -9.91 -1.03
N TYR A 131 15.73 -10.04 -1.92
CA TYR A 131 14.37 -9.55 -1.72
C TYR A 131 13.71 -10.07 -0.44
N LYS A 132 13.86 -11.36 -0.14
CA LYS A 132 13.21 -12.01 1.01
C LYS A 132 13.56 -11.37 2.35
N GLU A 133 14.84 -11.21 2.64
CA GLU A 133 15.28 -10.62 3.91
C GLU A 133 15.08 -9.11 3.93
N LYS A 134 15.22 -8.40 2.78
CA LYS A 134 14.83 -6.99 2.65
C LYS A 134 13.36 -6.78 3.03
N LEU A 135 12.45 -7.56 2.46
CA LEU A 135 10.99 -7.46 2.68
C LEU A 135 10.62 -7.79 4.14
N LYS A 136 11.15 -8.89 4.68
CA LYS A 136 10.94 -9.30 6.07
C LYS A 136 11.41 -8.22 7.05
N ASN A 137 12.62 -7.67 6.85
CA ASN A 137 13.15 -6.60 7.69
C ASN A 137 12.31 -5.32 7.56
N PHE A 138 11.88 -4.97 6.35
CA PHE A 138 10.97 -3.84 6.12
C PHE A 138 9.66 -3.98 6.90
N PHE A 139 8.99 -5.13 6.85
CA PHE A 139 7.75 -5.36 7.62
C PHE A 139 7.98 -5.30 9.15
N LEU A 140 9.13 -5.78 9.63
CA LEU A 140 9.49 -5.67 11.05
C LEU A 140 9.77 -4.21 11.47
N SER A 141 10.50 -3.43 10.67
CA SER A 141 10.75 -2.01 10.91
C SER A 141 9.45 -1.19 10.93
N VAL A 142 8.58 -1.39 9.94
CA VAL A 142 7.29 -0.70 9.87
C VAL A 142 6.41 -1.00 11.09
N ARG A 143 6.39 -2.26 11.56
CA ARG A 143 5.67 -2.63 12.78
C ARG A 143 6.25 -1.99 14.04
N ALA A 144 7.57 -1.82 14.12
CA ALA A 144 8.23 -1.13 15.22
C ALA A 144 7.92 0.38 15.21
N ASP A 145 8.05 1.05 14.06
CA ASP A 145 7.80 2.49 13.91
C ASP A 145 6.34 2.88 14.18
N LEU A 146 5.41 1.94 13.93
CA LEU A 146 3.96 2.09 14.21
C LEU A 146 3.54 1.51 15.57
N PHE A 147 4.47 1.02 16.40
CA PHE A 147 4.22 0.42 17.72
C PHE A 147 3.15 -0.70 17.68
N SER A 148 3.13 -1.46 16.59
CA SER A 148 2.10 -2.47 16.31
C SER A 148 2.74 -3.79 15.85
N PRO A 149 3.30 -4.60 16.77
CA PRO A 149 4.09 -5.80 16.43
C PRO A 149 3.28 -6.89 15.69
N PHE A 150 1.96 -6.85 15.80
CA PHE A 150 1.02 -7.80 15.19
C PHE A 150 0.17 -7.18 14.08
N LEU A 151 0.49 -5.97 13.60
CA LEU A 151 -0.25 -5.28 12.53
C LEU A 151 -0.45 -6.19 11.31
N PRO A 152 -1.70 -6.45 10.86
CA PRO A 152 -1.94 -7.23 9.66
C PRO A 152 -1.27 -6.63 8.43
N ILE A 153 -0.57 -7.46 7.66
CA ILE A 153 0.00 -7.08 6.37
C ILE A 153 -0.51 -8.08 5.33
N ILE A 154 -1.12 -7.57 4.27
CA ILE A 154 -1.55 -8.37 3.13
C ILE A 154 -0.68 -7.92 1.96
N GLN A 155 0.26 -8.78 1.57
CA GLN A 155 1.12 -8.55 0.42
C GLN A 155 0.56 -9.23 -0.84
N VAL A 156 0.95 -8.73 -2.01
CA VAL A 156 0.54 -9.22 -3.32
C VAL A 156 1.73 -9.84 -4.02
N ALA A 157 1.62 -11.11 -4.42
CA ALA A 157 2.62 -11.77 -5.25
C ALA A 157 2.69 -11.11 -6.62
N ILE A 158 3.88 -10.72 -7.09
CA ILE A 158 4.00 -10.08 -8.40
C ILE A 158 3.64 -11.04 -9.53
N ILE A 159 3.11 -10.49 -10.63
CA ILE A 159 2.71 -11.27 -11.83
C ILE A 159 3.44 -10.82 -13.10
N SER A 160 4.26 -9.79 -12.98
CA SER A 160 4.94 -9.08 -14.05
C SER A 160 6.30 -8.58 -13.55
N GLY A 161 7.18 -8.18 -14.47
CA GLY A 161 8.55 -7.77 -14.19
C GLY A 161 9.43 -7.90 -15.43
N ASN A 162 10.71 -7.62 -15.27
CA ASN A 162 11.69 -7.61 -16.37
C ASN A 162 12.14 -9.00 -16.83
N ASP A 163 12.02 -10.01 -15.97
CA ASP A 163 12.63 -11.32 -16.21
C ASP A 163 11.90 -12.46 -15.49
N THR A 164 11.52 -13.50 -16.22
CA THR A 164 10.69 -14.61 -15.71
C THR A 164 11.35 -15.39 -14.57
N LYS A 165 12.67 -15.59 -14.60
CA LYS A 165 13.39 -16.32 -13.54
C LYS A 165 13.42 -15.50 -12.25
N ARG A 166 13.69 -14.20 -12.36
CA ARG A 166 13.72 -13.28 -11.21
C ARG A 166 12.33 -12.96 -10.67
N ILE A 167 11.29 -12.92 -11.51
CA ILE A 167 9.88 -12.90 -11.08
C ILE A 167 9.61 -14.08 -10.16
N GLU A 168 10.01 -15.30 -10.54
CA GLU A 168 9.75 -16.47 -9.69
C GLU A 168 10.56 -16.42 -8.38
N ILE A 169 11.82 -15.96 -8.39
CA ILE A 169 12.61 -15.74 -7.15
C ILE A 169 11.90 -14.76 -6.21
N VAL A 170 11.41 -13.63 -6.73
CA VAL A 170 10.68 -12.62 -5.93
C VAL A 170 9.35 -13.17 -5.42
N ARG A 171 8.57 -13.90 -6.25
CA ARG A 171 7.33 -14.56 -5.82
C ARG A 171 7.57 -15.58 -4.70
N GLN A 172 8.59 -16.44 -4.84
CA GLN A 172 8.96 -17.41 -3.82
C GLN A 172 9.41 -16.72 -2.51
N ALA A 173 10.05 -15.55 -2.60
CA ALA A 173 10.34 -14.72 -1.42
C ALA A 173 9.07 -14.15 -0.76
N GLN A 174 8.10 -13.66 -1.55
CA GLN A 174 6.82 -13.14 -1.08
C GLN A 174 6.01 -14.22 -0.33
N PHE A 175 5.74 -15.38 -0.95
CA PHE A 175 5.10 -16.53 -0.27
C PHE A 175 5.94 -17.08 0.89
N GLY A 176 7.26 -17.01 0.78
CA GLY A 176 8.21 -17.44 1.80
C GLY A 176 8.34 -16.52 3.03
N THR A 177 7.55 -15.45 3.12
CA THR A 177 7.60 -14.46 4.22
C THR A 177 6.94 -15.00 5.48
N ARG A 178 7.68 -15.77 6.27
CA ARG A 178 7.22 -16.34 7.55
C ARG A 178 7.24 -15.29 8.67
N LEU A 179 6.18 -14.51 8.78
CA LEU A 179 5.93 -13.55 9.86
C LEU A 179 4.47 -13.70 10.36
N PRO A 180 4.19 -13.49 11.67
CA PRO A 180 2.82 -13.53 12.18
C PRO A 180 1.98 -12.43 11.53
N ASN A 181 0.70 -12.71 11.26
CA ASN A 181 -0.26 -11.78 10.63
C ASN A 181 0.23 -11.17 9.30
N VAL A 182 1.05 -11.91 8.54
CA VAL A 182 1.38 -11.58 7.14
C VAL A 182 0.73 -12.62 6.24
N GLN A 183 -0.07 -12.17 5.27
CA GLN A 183 -0.71 -13.01 4.25
C GLN A 183 -0.23 -12.58 2.87
N CYS A 184 -0.12 -13.52 1.93
CA CYS A 184 0.25 -13.25 0.54
C CYS A 184 -0.90 -13.68 -0.38
N VAL A 185 -1.43 -12.75 -1.17
CA VAL A 185 -2.46 -13.03 -2.20
C VAL A 185 -1.80 -13.23 -3.56
N ASP A 186 -2.39 -14.06 -4.42
CA ASP A 186 -1.83 -14.38 -5.74
C ASP A 186 -2.78 -13.99 -6.88
N PRO A 187 -2.62 -12.81 -7.50
CA PRO A 187 -3.39 -12.40 -8.68
C PRO A 187 -2.86 -13.01 -9.99
N LYS A 188 -2.12 -14.14 -9.94
CA LYS A 188 -1.56 -14.79 -11.13
C LYS A 188 -2.65 -15.13 -12.14
N GLY A 189 -2.46 -14.66 -13.37
CA GLY A 189 -3.45 -14.78 -14.45
C GLY A 189 -4.37 -13.56 -14.61
N PHE A 190 -4.20 -12.49 -13.81
CA PHE A 190 -4.90 -11.22 -14.04
C PHE A 190 -4.37 -10.51 -15.29
N ASP A 191 -5.28 -9.81 -15.97
CA ASP A 191 -4.99 -9.09 -17.21
C ASP A 191 -4.06 -7.89 -16.96
N LEU A 192 -3.04 -7.77 -17.82
CA LEU A 192 -2.09 -6.66 -17.85
C LEU A 192 -2.44 -5.67 -18.98
N LEU A 193 -2.01 -4.41 -18.83
CA LEU A 193 -1.98 -3.43 -19.91
C LEU A 193 -1.04 -3.90 -21.03
N ARG A 194 -1.08 -3.20 -22.17
CA ARG A 194 -0.23 -3.50 -23.34
C ARG A 194 1.27 -3.41 -23.06
N ASP A 195 1.68 -2.76 -21.98
CA ASP A 195 3.08 -2.71 -21.51
C ASP A 195 3.57 -4.02 -20.86
N ARG A 196 2.66 -4.97 -20.58
CA ARG A 196 2.92 -6.25 -19.89
C ARG A 196 3.55 -6.09 -18.50
N LEU A 197 3.36 -4.93 -17.87
CA LEU A 197 3.89 -4.61 -16.54
C LEU A 197 2.77 -4.26 -15.55
N HIS A 198 1.81 -3.44 -15.97
CA HIS A 198 0.78 -2.91 -15.07
C HIS A 198 -0.56 -3.64 -15.21
N LEU A 199 -1.32 -3.75 -14.11
CA LEU A 199 -2.68 -4.29 -14.13
C LEU A 199 -3.65 -3.40 -14.91
N THR A 200 -4.60 -4.02 -15.63
CA THR A 200 -5.78 -3.33 -16.18
C THR A 200 -6.73 -2.84 -15.06
N THR A 201 -7.64 -1.91 -15.37
CA THR A 201 -8.67 -1.47 -14.41
C THR A 201 -9.53 -2.63 -13.88
N PRO A 202 -10.07 -3.56 -14.70
CA PRO A 202 -10.77 -4.75 -14.19
C PRO A 202 -9.90 -5.65 -13.30
N SER A 203 -8.60 -5.77 -13.58
CA SER A 203 -7.66 -6.52 -12.73
C SER A 203 -7.42 -5.83 -11.39
N GLN A 204 -7.38 -4.50 -11.35
CA GLN A 204 -7.30 -3.74 -10.10
C GLN A 204 -8.56 -3.92 -9.23
N VAL A 205 -9.76 -3.92 -9.83
CA VAL A 205 -11.01 -4.22 -9.11
C VAL A 205 -10.98 -5.63 -8.49
N LYS A 206 -10.60 -6.64 -9.29
CA LYS A 206 -10.44 -8.03 -8.80
C LYS A 206 -9.42 -8.12 -7.67
N LEU A 207 -8.32 -7.36 -7.74
CA LEU A 207 -7.29 -7.34 -6.69
C LEU A 207 -7.80 -6.67 -5.42
N GLY A 208 -8.52 -5.55 -5.53
CA GLY A 208 -9.17 -4.88 -4.41
C GLY A 208 -10.11 -5.81 -3.64
N GLN A 209 -10.96 -6.56 -4.36
CA GLN A 209 -11.83 -7.58 -3.75
C GLN A 209 -11.01 -8.69 -3.07
N MET A 210 -9.96 -9.20 -3.72
CA MET A 210 -9.08 -10.24 -3.16
C MET A 210 -8.40 -9.78 -1.86
N LEU A 211 -7.92 -8.53 -1.81
CA LEU A 211 -7.33 -7.93 -0.61
C LEU A 211 -8.36 -7.75 0.51
N ALA A 212 -9.56 -7.27 0.20
CA ALA A 212 -10.65 -7.11 1.16
C ALA A 212 -11.11 -8.46 1.74
N ASP A 213 -11.31 -9.47 0.89
CA ASP A 213 -11.64 -10.84 1.28
C ASP A 213 -10.58 -11.44 2.22
N THR A 214 -9.30 -11.27 1.90
CA THR A 214 -8.18 -11.76 2.71
C THR A 214 -8.07 -11.04 4.06
N PHE A 215 -8.47 -9.76 4.12
CA PHE A 215 -8.59 -9.05 5.39
C PHE A 215 -9.76 -9.58 6.23
N LEU A 216 -10.97 -9.66 5.66
CA LEU A 216 -12.18 -10.07 6.37
C LEU A 216 -12.15 -11.53 6.86
N LYS A 217 -11.45 -12.41 6.14
CA LYS A 217 -11.23 -13.82 6.55
C LYS A 217 -10.13 -13.99 7.61
N SER A 218 -9.35 -12.94 7.90
CA SER A 218 -8.26 -13.01 8.87
C SER A 218 -8.79 -13.01 10.30
N PRO A 219 -8.39 -13.97 11.17
CA PRO A 219 -8.72 -13.90 12.60
C PRO A 219 -7.96 -12.75 13.30
N ALA A 220 -6.88 -12.24 12.69
CA ALA A 220 -6.03 -11.20 13.23
C ALA A 220 -6.63 -9.80 13.04
N HIS A 221 -7.71 -9.50 13.76
CA HIS A 221 -8.20 -8.13 13.90
C HIS A 221 -7.38 -7.40 14.98
N PRO A 222 -6.76 -6.24 14.69
CA PRO A 222 -6.01 -5.52 15.70
C PRO A 222 -6.96 -4.99 16.78
N VAL A 223 -6.65 -5.36 18.03
CA VAL A 223 -7.19 -4.75 19.24
C VAL A 223 -6.77 -3.26 19.22
N PRO A 224 -7.64 -2.31 19.64
CA PRO A 224 -7.28 -0.90 19.66
C PRO A 224 -5.96 -0.66 20.41
N ALA A 225 -5.10 0.22 19.88
CA ALA A 225 -3.80 0.56 20.48
C ALA A 225 -3.90 1.28 21.86
N ILE A 226 -5.13 1.47 22.36
CA ILE A 226 -5.49 2.21 23.56
C ILE A 226 -5.37 1.34 24.83
N MET A 227 -4.23 0.66 25.01
CA MET A 227 -3.90 -0.03 26.28
C MET A 227 -2.42 0.00 26.68
N TYR A 228 -1.51 0.49 25.83
CA TYR A 228 -0.14 0.80 26.25
C TYR A 228 -0.10 2.25 26.75
N GLY A 229 -0.62 2.44 27.96
CA GLY A 229 -0.66 3.74 28.62
C GLY A 229 0.73 4.25 28.96
N TYR A 230 0.93 5.55 28.76
CA TYR A 230 2.00 6.32 29.40
C TYR A 230 1.35 7.16 30.51
N THR A 231 1.48 6.68 31.75
CA THR A 231 1.48 7.50 32.97
C THR A 231 2.89 7.99 33.21
#